data_AF-A0A963W7K1-F1
#
_entry.id   AF-A0A963W7K1-F1
#
_cell.length_a   1.000
_cell.length_b   1.000
_cell.length_c   1.000
_cell.angle_alpha   90.00
_cell.angle_beta   90.00
_cell.angle_gamma   90.00
#
_symmetry.space_group_name_H-M   'P 1'
#
loop_
_entity.id
_entity.type
_entity.pdbx_description
1 polymer ?
#
loop_
_entity_poly.entity_id
_entity_poly.type
_entity_poly.pdbx_seq_one_letter_code
_entity_poly.pdbx_strand_id
1 'polypeptide(L)'
;MRQIAIVGSGPAGYYTAEAALKQWDDQVQVDIYDFLPVPYGLIRTGVAPDHQSIKGVSRRYEATSLSDNVRFVGNVMVGPDI
;
A
#
# COMPACT_ATOMS: atom_id res chain seq x y z
N MET A 1 13.47 13.20 -9.34
CA MET A 1 12.29 12.42 -8.94
C MET A 1 12.75 11.26 -8.09
N ARG A 2 12.21 11.09 -6.88
CA ARG A 2 12.53 10.00 -5.95
C ARG A 2 11.74 8.75 -6.37
N GLN A 3 12.39 7.60 -6.35
CA GLN A 3 11.77 6.30 -6.59
C GLN A 3 11.80 5.54 -5.27
N ILE A 4 10.64 5.15 -4.75
CA ILE A 4 10.52 4.43 -3.48
C ILE A 4 9.82 3.10 -3.74
N ALA A 5 10.49 2.01 -3.40
CA ALA A 5 9.88 0.69 -3.31
C ALA A 5 9.48 0.41 -1.85
N ILE A 6 8.21 0.08 -1.63
CA ILE A 6 7.67 -0.35 -0.35
C ILE A 6 7.35 -1.83 -0.46
N VAL A 7 7.87 -2.64 0.47
CA VAL A 7 7.61 -4.09 0.51
C VAL A 7 6.56 -4.38 1.57
N GLY A 8 5.36 -4.75 1.10
CA GLY A 8 4.17 -5.01 1.91
C GLY A 8 3.11 -3.92 1.78
N SER A 9 1.90 -4.30 1.40
CA SER A 9 0.74 -3.40 1.18
C SER A 9 -0.22 -3.32 2.39
N GLY A 10 0.27 -3.64 3.58
CA GLY A 10 -0.49 -3.48 4.83
C GLY A 10 -0.64 -2.01 5.26
N PRO A 11 -1.19 -1.75 6.46
CA PRO A 11 -1.29 -0.41 7.01
C PRO A 11 0.01 0.38 6.99
N ALA A 12 1.12 -0.24 7.43
CA ALA A 12 2.42 0.40 7.43
C ALA A 12 2.84 0.87 6.03
N GLY A 13 2.71 0.01 5.02
CA GLY A 13 3.07 0.35 3.65
C GLY A 13 2.27 1.53 3.10
N TYR A 14 0.94 1.53 3.28
CA TYR A 14 0.10 2.62 2.79
C TYR A 14 0.30 3.93 3.56
N TYR A 15 0.52 3.89 4.88
CA TYR A 15 0.86 5.10 5.63
C TYR A 15 2.21 5.68 5.23
N THR A 16 3.20 4.82 4.93
CA THR A 16 4.49 5.26 4.39
C THR A 16 4.34 5.88 3.01
N ALA A 17 3.55 5.28 2.11
CA ALA A 17 3.26 5.84 0.79
C ALA A 17 2.58 7.22 0.90
N GLU A 18 1.55 7.33 1.74
CA GLU A 18 0.85 8.60 1.98
C GLU A 18 1.79 9.67 2.53
N ALA A 19 2.68 9.32 3.47
CA ALA A 19 3.66 10.25 4.01
C ALA A 19 4.68 10.69 2.95
N ALA A 20 5.11 9.79 2.07
CA ALA A 20 6.02 10.12 0.97
C ALA A 20 5.37 11.11 -0.01
N LEU A 21 4.13 10.86 -0.42
CA LEU A 21 3.38 11.79 -1.28
C LEU A 21 3.25 13.16 -0.62
N LYS A 22 2.90 13.24 0.67
CA LYS A 22 2.80 14.53 1.38
C LYS A 22 4.13 15.28 1.47
N GLN A 23 5.24 14.56 1.60
CA GLN A 23 6.56 15.16 1.79
C GLN A 23 7.16 15.67 0.49
N TRP A 24 6.90 15.00 -0.64
CA TRP A 24 7.60 15.26 -1.90
C TRP A 24 6.67 15.53 -3.09
N ASP A 25 5.36 15.38 -2.94
CA ASP A 25 4.34 15.70 -3.94
C ASP A 25 4.66 15.02 -5.29
N ASP A 26 4.65 15.76 -6.39
CA ASP A 26 4.97 15.25 -7.74
C ASP A 26 6.44 14.83 -7.92
N GLN A 27 7.30 15.05 -6.91
CA GLN A 27 8.72 14.68 -6.97
C GLN A 27 9.01 13.26 -6.47
N VAL A 28 7.99 12.45 -6.17
CA VAL A 28 8.13 11.05 -5.76
C VAL A 28 7.23 10.12 -6.58
N GLN A 29 7.72 8.92 -6.83
CA GLN A 29 7.01 7.78 -7.41
C GLN A 29 7.14 6.61 -6.42
N VAL A 30 6.03 5.97 -6.10
CA VAL A 30 5.96 4.91 -5.08
C VAL A 30 5.43 3.63 -5.71
N ASP A 31 6.23 2.57 -5.66
CA ASP A 31 5.81 1.21 -5.98
C ASP A 31 5.59 0.43 -4.68
N ILE A 32 4.36 -0.07 -4.47
CA ILE A 32 4.01 -0.92 -3.33
C ILE A 32 3.94 -2.36 -3.81
N TYR A 33 4.91 -3.17 -3.41
CA TYR A 33 4.99 -4.60 -3.72
C TYR A 33 4.26 -5.41 -2.66
N ASP A 34 3.53 -6.44 -3.08
CA ASP A 34 2.96 -7.43 -2.16
C ASP A 34 2.97 -8.83 -2.77
N PHE A 35 3.18 -9.83 -1.91
CA PHE A 35 3.14 -11.23 -2.34
C PHE A 35 1.71 -11.68 -2.68
N LEU A 36 0.69 -11.05 -2.09
CA LEU A 36 -0.70 -11.32 -2.43
C LEU A 36 -1.12 -10.55 -3.67
N PRO A 37 -2.06 -11.08 -4.48
CA PRO A 37 -2.64 -10.33 -5.60
C PRO A 37 -3.58 -9.20 -5.15
N VAL A 38 -3.82 -9.06 -3.84
CA VAL A 38 -4.76 -8.09 -3.26
C VAL A 38 -4.07 -7.27 -2.18
N PRO A 39 -4.35 -5.96 -2.08
CA PRO A 39 -3.68 -5.10 -1.12
C PRO A 39 -4.29 -5.19 0.30
N TYR A 40 -3.76 -4.36 1.21
CA TYR A 40 -4.26 -4.03 2.56
C TYR A 40 -3.86 -4.98 3.68
N GLY A 41 -3.17 -6.09 3.36
CA GLY A 41 -2.65 -7.04 4.33
C GLY A 41 -3.69 -7.43 5.38
N LEU A 42 -3.34 -7.36 6.66
CA LEU A 42 -4.21 -7.77 7.77
C LEU A 42 -5.52 -6.99 7.88
N ILE A 43 -5.65 -5.79 7.31
CA ILE A 43 -6.96 -5.11 7.27
C ILE A 43 -7.97 -5.93 6.44
N ARG A 44 -7.50 -6.57 5.37
CA ARG A 44 -8.30 -7.48 4.55
C ARG A 44 -8.36 -8.88 5.16
N THR A 45 -7.21 -9.46 5.50
CA THR A 45 -7.07 -10.90 5.79
C THR A 45 -6.96 -11.27 7.27
N GLY A 46 -6.75 -10.29 8.16
CA GLY A 46 -6.54 -10.53 9.60
C GLY A 46 -7.68 -10.03 10.48
N VAL A 47 -8.19 -8.82 10.22
CA VAL A 47 -9.30 -8.24 10.97
C VAL A 47 -10.53 -9.14 10.84
N ALA A 48 -11.07 -9.53 11.99
CA ALA A 48 -12.23 -10.40 12.08
C ALA A 48 -13.45 -9.87 11.29
N PRO A 49 -14.28 -10.76 10.73
CA PRO A 49 -15.36 -10.37 9.82
C PRO A 49 -16.51 -9.60 10.49
N ASP A 50 -16.65 -9.66 11.81
CA ASP A 50 -17.58 -8.87 12.62
C ASP A 50 -17.03 -7.48 12.98
N HIS A 51 -15.74 -7.22 12.75
CA HIS A 51 -15.08 -5.95 13.03
C HIS A 51 -15.04 -5.06 11.79
N GLN A 52 -16.21 -4.72 11.23
CA GLN A 52 -16.30 -3.96 9.98
C GLN A 52 -15.84 -2.50 10.10
N SER A 53 -16.03 -1.89 11.27
CA SER A 53 -15.66 -0.48 11.51
C SER A 53 -14.18 -0.21 11.26
N ILE A 54 -13.30 -1.08 11.77
CA ILE A 54 -11.84 -0.92 11.59
C ILE A 54 -11.41 -1.19 10.14
N LYS A 55 -12.15 -2.01 9.37
CA LYS A 55 -11.91 -2.19 7.92
C LYS A 55 -12.17 -0.92 7.11
N GLY A 56 -12.91 0.04 7.67
CA GLY A 56 -13.19 1.33 7.04
C GLY A 56 -11.95 2.15 6.67
N VAL A 57 -10.81 1.90 7.31
CA VAL A 57 -9.52 2.53 6.98
C VAL A 57 -9.05 2.23 5.55
N SER A 58 -9.52 1.13 4.95
CA SER A 58 -9.20 0.77 3.56
C SER A 58 -9.53 1.88 2.55
N ARG A 59 -10.54 2.73 2.82
CA ARG A 59 -10.86 3.90 1.97
C ARG A 59 -9.73 4.92 1.91
N ARG A 60 -8.99 5.09 3.01
CA ARG A 60 -7.81 5.97 3.04
C ARG A 60 -6.68 5.39 2.20
N TYR A 61 -6.47 4.08 2.29
CA TYR A 61 -5.45 3.39 1.50
C TYR A 61 -5.79 3.42 0.01
N GLU A 62 -7.07 3.25 -0.34
CA GLU A 62 -7.56 3.37 -1.71
C GLU A 62 -7.28 4.76 -2.28
N ALA A 63 -7.56 5.83 -1.54
CA ALA A 63 -7.23 7.19 -1.97
C ALA A 63 -5.73 7.37 -2.27
N THR A 64 -4.85 6.82 -1.42
CA THR A 64 -3.40 6.80 -1.69
C THR A 64 -3.06 5.94 -2.91
N SER A 65 -3.68 4.77 -3.05
CA SER A 65 -3.42 3.83 -4.16
C SER A 65 -3.85 4.36 -5.52
N LEU A 66 -4.81 5.27 -5.56
CA LEU A 66 -5.34 5.90 -6.77
C LEU A 66 -4.63 7.21 -7.13
N SER A 67 -3.61 7.61 -6.37
CA SER A 67 -2.76 8.76 -6.75
C SER A 67 -1.91 8.40 -7.97
N ASP A 68 -1.71 9.33 -8.91
CA ASP A 68 -1.00 9.10 -10.18
C ASP A 68 0.46 8.61 -9.98
N ASN A 69 1.02 8.91 -8.81
CA ASN A 69 2.39 8.66 -8.39
C ASN A 69 2.52 7.39 -7.53
N VAL A 70 1.47 6.58 -7.44
CA VAL A 70 1.46 5.31 -6.69
C VAL A 70 1.05 4.16 -7.61
N ARG A 71 1.81 3.07 -7.55
CA ARG A 71 1.51 1.84 -8.25
C ARG A 71 1.52 0.65 -7.29
N PHE A 72 0.45 -0.14 -7.32
CA PHE A 72 0.40 -1.42 -6.63
C PHE A 72 0.92 -2.54 -7.56
N VAL A 73 1.86 -3.31 -7.05
CA VAL A 73 2.46 -4.46 -7.74
C VAL A 73 2.24 -5.71 -6.88
N GLY A 74 1.06 -6.29 -7.01
CA GLY A 74 0.68 -7.51 -6.30
C GLY A 74 1.20 -8.79 -6.97
N ASN A 75 1.09 -9.90 -6.24
CA ASN A 75 1.56 -11.22 -6.69
C ASN A 75 3.07 -11.25 -7.03
N VAL A 76 3.88 -10.51 -6.26
CA VAL A 76 5.35 -10.47 -6.36
C VAL A 76 5.95 -10.62 -4.97
N MET A 77 6.69 -11.71 -4.75
CA MET A 77 7.45 -11.93 -3.52
C MET A 77 8.86 -11.35 -3.64
N VAL A 78 9.14 -10.32 -2.86
CA VAL A 78 10.52 -9.84 -2.68
C VAL A 78 11.33 -10.88 -1.90
N GLY A 79 12.49 -11.26 -2.43
CA GLY A 79 13.34 -12.37 -1.99
C GLY A 79 13.32 -13.53 -2.98
N PRO A 80 12.19 -14.23 -3.18
CA PRO A 80 12.08 -15.31 -4.16
C PRO A 80 12.02 -14.87 -5.63
N ASP A 81 11.19 -13.87 -5.95
CA ASP A 81 10.94 -13.47 -7.33
C ASP A 81 11.91 -12.38 -7.79
N ILE A 82 12.26 -11.44 -6.89
CA ILE A 82 13.16 -10.29 -7.11
C ILE A 82 14.01 -9.97 -5.89
#